data_AF-A0A2H3D3D0-F1
#
_entry.id   AF-A0A2H3D3D0-F1
#
_cell.length_a   1.000
_cell.length_b   1.000
_cell.length_c   1.000
_cell.angle_alpha   90.00
_cell.angle_beta   90.00
_cell.angle_gamma   90.00
#
_symmetry.space_group_name_H-M   'P 1'
#
loop_
_entity.id
_entity.type
_entity.pdbx_description
1 polymer ?
#
loop_
_entity_poly.entity_id
_entity_poly.type
_entity_poly.pdbx_seq_one_letter_code
_entity_poly.pdbx_strand_id
1 'polypeptide(L)'
;MERVNGVSLEDRWLNTFDADMGTALKDLIRSMFTCTGCPFPRPGTCFFKEDVSTELQDRPLYLKEEHNSEPAAEKYRIGPVVDKQYWFSEQVAGDRGPWPDMTSFIQSTCRLALRRPESQAASAASSHPRPSSLLSRSKPLDLPELRRLLQQCISLAPYLNPRNQCWQHRVQLILISLDRT
;
A
#
# COMPACT_ATOMS: atom_id res chain seq x y z
N MET A 1 0.47 -2.83 -25.50
CA MET A 1 1.58 -2.14 -24.80
C MET A 1 2.61 -1.77 -25.83
N GLU A 2 2.94 -0.49 -25.96
CA GLU A 2 4.05 -0.07 -26.79
C GLU A 2 5.36 -0.59 -26.19
N ARG A 3 6.24 -1.15 -27.02
CA ARG A 3 7.52 -1.67 -26.56
C ARG A 3 8.47 -0.50 -26.35
N VAL A 4 8.75 -0.18 -25.09
CA VAL A 4 9.81 0.76 -24.75
C VAL A 4 11.15 0.09 -24.99
N ASN A 5 11.96 0.66 -25.87
CA ASN A 5 13.32 0.18 -26.13
C ASN A 5 14.25 0.67 -25.01
N GLY A 6 15.01 -0.25 -24.40
CA GLY A 6 15.95 0.07 -23.33
C GLY A 6 16.64 -1.18 -22.80
N VAL A 7 17.70 -0.97 -22.01
CA VAL A 7 18.40 -2.04 -21.27
C VAL A 7 17.86 -2.05 -19.84
N SER A 8 17.64 -3.23 -19.27
CA SER A 8 17.20 -3.35 -17.88
C SER A 8 18.24 -2.74 -16.93
N LEU A 9 17.77 -2.02 -15.91
CA LEU A 9 18.62 -1.51 -14.85
C LEU A 9 19.31 -2.65 -14.07
N GLU A 10 18.68 -3.83 -13.98
CA GLU A 10 19.25 -5.01 -13.31
C GLU A 10 20.56 -5.45 -13.95
N ASP A 11 20.60 -5.54 -15.28
CA ASP A 11 21.77 -5.97 -16.05
C ASP A 11 22.93 -4.97 -15.94
N ARG A 12 22.63 -3.69 -15.72
CA ARG A 12 23.63 -2.62 -15.65
C ARG A 12 24.13 -2.37 -14.22
N TRP A 13 23.24 -2.46 -13.22
CA TRP A 13 23.52 -2.10 -11.82
C TRP A 13 24.68 -2.87 -11.20
N LEU A 14 24.79 -4.16 -11.48
CA LEU A 14 25.83 -5.02 -10.92
C LEU A 14 27.20 -4.83 -11.58
N ASN A 15 27.23 -4.22 -12.76
CA ASN A 15 28.41 -4.22 -13.63
C ASN A 15 29.08 -2.85 -13.77
N THR A 16 28.39 -1.75 -13.47
CA THR A 16 28.95 -0.40 -13.66
C THR A 16 28.33 0.62 -12.72
N PHE A 17 29.16 1.44 -12.07
CA PHE A 17 28.75 2.60 -11.27
C PHE A 17 29.43 3.85 -11.84
N ASP A 18 28.91 4.32 -12.98
CA ASP A 18 29.41 5.45 -13.76
C ASP A 18 28.51 6.69 -13.64
N ALA A 19 28.88 7.78 -14.34
CA ALA A 19 28.12 9.03 -14.35
C ALA A 19 26.70 8.87 -14.93
N ASP A 20 26.52 7.93 -15.87
CA ASP A 20 25.22 7.61 -16.47
C ASP A 20 24.30 6.93 -15.45
N MET A 21 24.81 6.01 -14.63
CA MET A 21 24.06 5.40 -13.54
C MET A 21 23.68 6.43 -12.48
N GLY A 22 24.55 7.39 -12.20
CA GLY A 22 24.21 8.55 -11.37
C GLY A 22 23.04 9.37 -11.95
N THR A 23 22.94 9.47 -13.28
CA THR A 23 21.85 10.16 -13.98
C THR A 23 20.56 9.34 -13.93
N ALA A 24 20.63 8.04 -14.21
CA ALA A 24 19.50 7.12 -14.12
C ALA A 24 18.90 7.10 -12.70
N LEU A 25 19.74 7.12 -11.66
CA LEU A 25 19.28 7.21 -10.28
C LEU A 25 18.60 8.55 -9.99
N LYS A 26 19.15 9.67 -10.47
CA LYS A 26 18.51 10.99 -10.35
C LYS A 26 17.15 11.02 -11.04
N ASP A 27 17.03 10.43 -12.22
CA ASP A 27 15.77 10.38 -12.97
C ASP A 27 14.75 9.45 -12.32
N LEU A 28 15.18 8.31 -11.77
CA LEU A 28 14.34 7.44 -10.95
C LEU A 28 13.81 8.20 -9.72
N ILE A 29 14.69 8.90 -9.00
CA ILE A 29 14.33 9.72 -7.85
C ILE A 29 13.34 10.81 -8.26
N ARG A 30 13.61 11.53 -9.36
CA ARG A 30 12.71 12.58 -9.87
C ARG A 30 11.34 12.01 -10.24
N SER A 31 11.31 10.87 -10.94
CA SER A 31 10.08 10.17 -11.31
C SER A 31 9.27 9.75 -10.08
N MET A 32 9.94 9.21 -9.05
CA MET A 32 9.30 8.90 -7.77
C MET A 32 8.71 10.16 -7.12
N PHE A 33 9.43 11.28 -7.10
CA PHE A 33 8.91 12.55 -6.58
C PHE A 33 7.74 13.10 -7.40
N THR A 34 7.75 12.95 -8.73
CA THR A 34 6.62 13.39 -9.57
C THR A 34 5.38 12.53 -9.35
N CYS A 35 5.55 11.20 -9.27
CA CYS A 35 4.43 10.29 -9.02
C CYS A 35 3.83 10.50 -7.62
N THR A 36 4.66 10.82 -6.63
CA THR A 36 4.19 11.14 -5.27
C THR A 36 3.70 12.58 -5.09
N GLY A 37 3.96 13.44 -6.08
CA GLY A 37 3.42 14.79 -6.18
C GLY A 37 1.94 14.83 -6.57
N CYS A 38 1.37 13.76 -7.13
CA CYS A 38 -0.07 13.65 -7.38
C CYS A 38 -0.83 13.41 -6.07
N PRO A 39 -1.55 14.40 -5.52
CA PRO A 39 -2.16 14.27 -4.22
C PRO A 39 -3.51 13.58 -4.42
N PHE A 40 -3.50 12.26 -4.46
CA PHE A 40 -4.72 11.51 -4.23
C PHE A 40 -5.21 11.82 -2.81
N PRO A 41 -6.49 12.13 -2.62
CA PRO A 41 -6.99 12.56 -1.32
C PRO A 41 -6.97 11.43 -0.28
N ARG A 42 -6.89 10.17 -0.73
CA ARG A 42 -7.11 8.98 0.10
C ARG A 42 -6.15 7.85 -0.26
N PRO A 43 -5.67 7.08 0.72
CA PRO A 43 -4.96 5.83 0.46
C PRO A 43 -5.92 4.79 -0.14
N GLY A 44 -5.51 4.14 -1.24
CA GLY A 44 -6.30 3.13 -1.93
C GLY A 44 -5.70 2.70 -3.27
N THR A 45 -6.50 2.00 -4.08
CA THR A 45 -6.13 1.60 -5.45
C THR A 45 -7.01 2.34 -6.46
N CYS A 46 -6.49 2.56 -7.67
CA CYS A 46 -7.24 3.18 -8.77
C CYS A 46 -8.16 2.15 -9.46
N PHE A 47 -9.43 2.50 -9.62
CA PHE A 47 -10.48 1.70 -10.30
C PHE A 47 -11.14 2.53 -11.39
N PHE A 48 -11.83 1.88 -12.32
CA PHE A 48 -12.79 2.56 -13.18
C PHE A 48 -13.95 3.09 -12.33
N LYS A 49 -14.53 4.22 -12.75
CA LYS A 49 -15.65 4.86 -12.07
C LYS A 49 -16.84 3.89 -11.97
N GLU A 50 -17.14 3.12 -13.01
CA GLU A 50 -18.22 2.12 -12.96
C GLU A 50 -18.00 0.96 -11.99
N ASP A 51 -16.75 0.66 -11.62
CA ASP A 51 -16.41 -0.53 -10.81
C ASP A 51 -16.43 -0.26 -9.29
N VAL A 52 -16.67 0.98 -8.87
CA VAL A 52 -16.75 1.35 -7.45
C VAL A 52 -18.20 1.61 -7.04
N SER A 53 -18.49 1.54 -5.74
CA SER A 53 -19.81 1.87 -5.20
C SER A 53 -20.21 3.31 -5.54
N THR A 54 -21.51 3.58 -5.68
CA THR A 54 -22.03 4.90 -6.06
C THR A 54 -21.48 6.02 -5.16
N GLU A 55 -21.33 5.76 -3.86
CA GLU A 55 -20.73 6.71 -2.90
C GLU A 55 -19.29 7.12 -3.28
N LEU A 56 -18.52 6.23 -3.91
CA LEU A 56 -17.16 6.51 -4.38
C LEU A 56 -17.14 7.13 -5.78
N GLN A 57 -18.17 6.91 -6.60
CA GLN A 57 -18.28 7.48 -7.95
C GLN A 57 -18.41 9.01 -7.92
N ASP A 58 -19.07 9.55 -6.90
CA ASP A 58 -19.29 10.99 -6.76
C ASP A 58 -18.10 11.73 -6.13
N ARG A 59 -17.08 11.00 -5.67
CA ARG A 59 -15.90 11.61 -5.02
C ARG A 59 -14.86 12.08 -6.04
N PRO A 60 -14.15 13.18 -5.76
CA PRO A 60 -13.06 13.64 -6.61
C PRO A 60 -11.88 12.65 -6.61
N LEU A 61 -11.21 12.51 -7.75
CA LEU A 61 -10.02 11.68 -7.90
C LEU A 61 -8.79 12.36 -7.29
N TYR A 62 -8.66 13.67 -7.47
CA TYR A 62 -7.52 14.46 -7.00
C TYR A 62 -7.92 15.40 -5.86
N LEU A 63 -6.98 15.71 -4.97
CA LEU A 63 -7.19 16.66 -3.87
C LEU A 63 -7.38 18.09 -4.39
N LYS A 64 -6.73 18.45 -5.49
CA LYS A 64 -6.87 19.77 -6.12
C LYS A 64 -8.01 19.76 -7.13
N GLU A 65 -8.92 20.72 -7.02
CA GLU A 65 -10.06 20.85 -7.94
C GLU A 65 -9.62 21.04 -9.40
N GLU A 66 -8.52 21.76 -9.64
CA GLU A 66 -7.98 22.01 -10.99
C GLU A 66 -7.68 20.73 -11.78
N HIS A 67 -7.23 19.67 -11.11
CA HIS A 67 -6.92 18.39 -11.74
C HIS A 67 -8.17 17.51 -11.96
N ASN A 68 -9.29 17.80 -11.30
CA ASN A 68 -10.51 17.01 -11.47
C ASN A 68 -11.24 17.30 -12.80
N SER A 69 -10.74 18.26 -13.59
CA SER A 69 -11.19 18.48 -14.98
C SER A 69 -10.45 17.62 -16.01
N GLU A 70 -9.42 16.87 -15.59
CA GLU A 70 -8.65 16.00 -16.49
C GLU A 70 -9.47 14.77 -16.94
N PRO A 71 -9.23 14.23 -18.15
CA PRO A 71 -9.92 13.03 -18.63
C PRO A 71 -9.79 11.82 -17.69
N ALA A 72 -8.68 11.72 -16.95
CA ALA A 72 -8.47 10.68 -15.96
C ALA A 72 -9.47 10.79 -14.79
N ALA A 73 -9.83 12.00 -14.37
CA ALA A 73 -10.80 12.25 -13.31
C ALA A 73 -12.23 11.93 -13.73
N GLU A 74 -12.55 11.85 -15.03
CA GLU A 74 -13.85 11.33 -15.47
C GLU A 74 -13.91 9.81 -15.38
N LYS A 75 -12.79 9.14 -15.68
CA LYS A 75 -12.74 7.68 -15.86
C LYS A 75 -12.42 6.90 -14.59
N TYR A 76 -11.67 7.49 -13.65
CA TYR A 76 -11.06 6.74 -12.55
C TYR A 76 -11.48 7.23 -11.16
N ARG A 77 -11.51 6.32 -10.19
CA ARG A 77 -11.78 6.58 -8.77
C ARG A 77 -10.81 5.83 -7.86
N ILE A 78 -10.60 6.35 -6.64
CA ILE A 78 -9.85 5.63 -5.61
C ILE A 78 -10.81 4.73 -4.84
N GLY A 79 -10.56 3.43 -4.93
CA GLY A 79 -11.30 2.38 -4.24
C GLY A 79 -10.44 1.62 -3.22
N PRO A 80 -10.97 0.49 -2.71
CA PRO A 80 -10.28 -0.34 -1.71
C PRO A 80 -8.92 -0.86 -2.20
N VAL A 81 -8.02 -1.20 -1.28
CA VAL A 81 -6.72 -1.78 -1.64
C VAL A 81 -6.90 -3.18 -2.23
N VAL A 82 -6.31 -3.43 -3.40
CA VAL A 82 -6.36 -4.74 -4.10
C VAL A 82 -5.21 -5.68 -3.74
N ASP A 83 -4.24 -5.22 -2.96
CA ASP A 83 -3.08 -6.02 -2.59
C ASP A 83 -3.54 -7.31 -1.90
N LYS A 84 -3.03 -8.47 -2.38
CA LYS A 84 -3.38 -9.81 -1.88
C LYS A 84 -3.21 -9.93 -0.37
N GLN A 85 -2.32 -9.15 0.24
CA GLN A 85 -2.15 -9.10 1.67
C GLN A 85 -3.41 -8.61 2.41
N TYR A 86 -4.29 -7.84 1.79
CA TYR A 86 -5.56 -7.43 2.39
C TYR A 86 -6.67 -8.48 2.17
N TRP A 87 -6.41 -9.52 1.37
CA TRP A 87 -7.38 -10.51 0.90
C TRP A 87 -6.92 -11.96 1.16
N PHE A 88 -6.35 -12.22 2.34
CA PHE A 88 -5.80 -13.53 2.71
C PHE A 88 -6.87 -14.59 3.03
N SER A 89 -8.09 -14.17 3.38
CA SER A 89 -9.27 -15.02 3.46
C SER A 89 -10.54 -14.18 3.25
N GLU A 90 -11.44 -14.65 2.38
CA GLU A 90 -12.70 -13.96 2.07
C GLU A 90 -13.62 -13.85 3.31
N GLN A 91 -13.47 -14.77 4.26
CA GLN A 91 -14.25 -14.81 5.49
C GLN A 91 -13.82 -13.79 6.54
N VAL A 92 -12.61 -13.22 6.43
CA VAL A 92 -12.17 -12.19 7.38
C VAL A 92 -12.72 -10.84 6.94
N ALA A 93 -13.83 -10.47 7.57
CA ALA A 93 -14.36 -9.13 7.50
C ALA A 93 -13.30 -8.13 7.97
N GLY A 94 -13.14 -7.04 7.24
CA GLY A 94 -12.15 -6.02 7.53
C GLY A 94 -12.31 -4.82 6.60
N ASP A 95 -12.04 -3.65 7.14
CA ASP A 95 -12.00 -2.42 6.39
C ASP A 95 -10.75 -2.41 5.50
N ARG A 96 -10.95 -2.22 4.20
CA ARG A 96 -9.92 -2.25 3.14
C ARG A 96 -9.82 -0.91 2.41
N GLY A 97 -10.46 0.12 2.97
CA GLY A 97 -10.51 1.44 2.40
C GLY A 97 -11.56 1.59 1.30
N PRO A 98 -11.53 2.71 0.57
CA PRO A 98 -10.54 3.79 0.67
C PRO A 98 -10.69 4.60 1.97
N TRP A 99 -9.58 4.86 2.65
CA TRP A 99 -9.61 5.51 3.97
C TRP A 99 -9.61 7.04 3.87
N PRO A 100 -10.30 7.76 4.78
CA PRO A 100 -10.34 9.21 4.75
C PRO A 100 -9.01 9.86 5.13
N ASP A 101 -8.19 9.19 5.93
CA ASP A 101 -6.92 9.71 6.44
C ASP A 101 -5.92 8.60 6.78
N MET A 102 -4.69 9.02 7.11
CA MET A 102 -3.57 8.13 7.40
C MET A 102 -3.75 7.35 8.70
N THR A 103 -4.35 7.95 9.71
CA THR A 103 -4.63 7.29 10.98
C THR A 103 -5.61 6.15 10.76
N SER A 104 -6.69 6.41 10.01
CA SER A 104 -7.67 5.41 9.58
C SER A 104 -7.00 4.28 8.79
N PHE A 105 -6.13 4.60 7.82
CA PHE A 105 -5.36 3.59 7.07
C PHE A 105 -4.49 2.72 7.99
N ILE A 106 -3.67 3.32 8.87
CA ILE A 106 -2.73 2.59 9.72
C ILE A 106 -3.52 1.69 10.66
N GLN A 107 -4.54 2.24 11.31
CA GLN A 107 -5.34 1.50 12.25
C GLN A 107 -6.09 0.34 11.58
N SER A 108 -6.73 0.57 10.43
CA SER A 108 -7.45 -0.49 9.71
C SER A 108 -6.50 -1.57 9.20
N THR A 109 -5.33 -1.20 8.67
CA THR A 109 -4.28 -2.14 8.26
C THR A 109 -3.78 -2.98 9.43
N CYS A 110 -3.45 -2.36 10.57
CA CYS A 110 -3.00 -3.09 11.75
C CYS A 110 -4.08 -3.99 12.34
N ARG A 111 -5.34 -3.53 12.40
CA ARG A 111 -6.49 -4.33 12.86
C ARG A 111 -6.72 -5.53 11.93
N LEU A 112 -6.61 -5.34 10.61
CA LEU A 112 -6.72 -6.42 9.64
C LEU A 112 -5.59 -7.44 9.82
N ALA A 113 -4.35 -6.98 10.05
CA ALA A 113 -3.21 -7.84 10.35
C ALA A 113 -3.39 -8.63 11.65
N LEU A 114 -4.00 -8.04 12.69
CA LEU A 114 -4.29 -8.72 13.96
C LEU A 114 -5.30 -9.87 13.83
N ARG A 115 -6.23 -9.81 12.87
CA ARG A 115 -7.25 -10.85 12.62
C ARG A 115 -6.70 -12.06 11.83
N ARG A 116 -5.54 -11.91 11.18
CA ARG A 116 -4.93 -12.98 10.38
C ARG A 116 -4.61 -14.24 11.19
N PRO A 117 -3.88 -14.19 12.32
CA PRO A 117 -3.52 -15.39 13.07
C PRO A 117 -4.75 -16.18 13.52
N GLU A 118 -5.82 -15.49 13.92
CA GLU A 118 -7.10 -16.11 14.31
C GLU A 118 -7.72 -16.87 13.14
N SER A 119 -7.77 -16.24 11.96
CA SER A 119 -8.30 -16.87 10.76
C SER A 119 -7.43 -18.00 10.21
N GLN A 120 -6.11 -17.93 10.38
CA GLN A 120 -5.16 -18.99 10.01
C GLN A 120 -5.26 -20.17 10.98
N ALA A 121 -5.43 -19.95 12.28
CA ALA A 121 -5.69 -21.02 13.23
C ALA A 121 -7.02 -21.74 12.92
N ALA A 122 -8.07 -20.99 12.57
CA ALA A 122 -9.33 -21.56 12.11
C ALA A 122 -9.20 -22.32 10.77
N SER A 123 -8.35 -21.81 9.86
CA SER A 123 -8.13 -22.39 8.53
C SER A 123 -7.08 -23.50 8.51
N ALA A 124 -6.22 -23.66 9.52
CA ALA A 124 -5.25 -24.75 9.64
C ALA A 124 -5.92 -26.12 9.90
N ALA A 125 -7.21 -26.13 10.24
CA ALA A 125 -8.07 -27.31 10.12
C ALA A 125 -8.36 -27.70 8.65
N SER A 126 -7.97 -26.88 7.68
CA SER A 126 -8.07 -27.09 6.24
C SER A 126 -6.67 -27.12 5.62
N SER A 127 -6.36 -28.17 4.87
CA SER A 127 -5.00 -28.67 4.59
C SER A 127 -4.08 -27.82 3.69
N HIS A 128 -4.30 -26.51 3.51
CA HIS A 128 -3.52 -25.72 2.54
C HIS A 128 -3.09 -24.33 3.07
N PRO A 129 -1.91 -24.21 3.69
CA PRO A 129 -1.35 -22.92 4.07
C PRO A 129 -0.90 -22.15 2.80
N ARG A 130 -1.50 -20.97 2.56
CA ARG A 130 -1.10 -20.07 1.46
C ARG A 130 0.12 -19.21 1.89
N PRO A 131 1.24 -19.24 1.15
CA PRO A 131 2.53 -18.75 1.66
C PRO A 131 2.88 -17.27 1.39
N SER A 132 1.94 -16.36 1.09
CA SER A 132 2.31 -15.01 0.60
C SER A 132 1.95 -13.84 1.53
N SER A 133 1.98 -14.01 2.85
CA SER A 133 1.66 -12.96 3.82
C SER A 133 2.87 -12.57 4.67
N LEU A 134 2.97 -11.29 5.07
CA LEU A 134 3.94 -10.79 6.07
C LEU A 134 3.98 -11.66 7.35
N LEU A 135 2.87 -12.32 7.68
CA LEU A 135 2.77 -13.21 8.85
C LEU A 135 3.06 -14.68 8.53
N SER A 136 3.11 -15.07 7.26
CA SER A 136 3.52 -16.43 6.87
C SER A 136 4.97 -16.72 7.24
N ARG A 137 5.77 -15.68 7.50
CA ARG A 137 7.17 -15.78 7.95
C ARG A 137 7.32 -15.82 9.48
N SER A 138 6.32 -15.35 10.23
CA SER A 138 6.36 -15.31 11.69
C SER A 138 6.10 -16.70 12.28
N LYS A 139 6.92 -17.14 13.24
CA LYS A 139 6.68 -18.41 13.95
C LYS A 139 5.54 -18.23 14.95
N PRO A 140 4.84 -19.31 15.36
CA PRO A 140 3.80 -19.23 16.40
C PRO A 140 4.27 -18.55 17.70
N LEU A 141 5.56 -18.71 18.03
CA LEU A 141 6.20 -18.08 19.18
C LEU A 141 6.31 -16.55 19.08
N ASP A 142 6.36 -16.00 17.86
CA ASP A 142 6.53 -14.56 17.60
C ASP A 142 5.19 -13.82 17.61
N LEU A 143 4.06 -14.54 17.58
CA LEU A 143 2.71 -13.97 17.51
C LEU A 143 2.36 -13.02 18.67
N PRO A 144 2.74 -13.29 19.94
CA PRO A 144 2.47 -12.36 21.04
C PRO A 144 3.20 -11.02 20.86
N GLU A 145 4.46 -11.07 20.42
CA GLU A 145 5.28 -9.87 20.22
C GLU A 145 4.79 -9.06 19.02
N LEU A 146 4.47 -9.74 17.91
CA LEU A 146 3.84 -9.12 16.75
C LEU A 146 2.52 -8.44 17.12
N ARG A 147 1.66 -9.10 17.91
CA ARG A 147 0.39 -8.53 18.39
C ARG A 147 0.66 -7.26 19.20
N ARG A 148 1.64 -7.29 20.10
CA ARG A 148 2.06 -6.14 20.91
C ARG A 148 2.51 -4.98 20.02
N LEU A 149 3.36 -5.24 19.03
CA LEU A 149 3.84 -4.23 18.07
C LEU A 149 2.69 -3.63 17.24
N LEU A 150 1.78 -4.46 16.72
CA LEU A 150 0.62 -3.97 15.96
C LEU A 150 -0.31 -3.10 16.82
N GLN A 151 -0.51 -3.46 18.08
CA GLN A 151 -1.27 -2.64 19.03
C GLN A 151 -0.57 -1.30 19.32
N GLN A 152 0.76 -1.29 19.42
CA GLN A 152 1.53 -0.05 19.53
C GLN A 152 1.42 0.80 18.27
N CYS A 153 1.43 0.21 17.08
CA CYS A 153 1.21 0.95 15.84
C CYS A 153 -0.18 1.63 15.81
N ILE A 154 -1.22 0.95 16.31
CA ILE A 154 -2.57 1.51 16.43
C ILE A 154 -2.59 2.71 17.40
N SER A 155 -1.93 2.59 18.55
CA SER A 155 -1.90 3.68 19.54
C SER A 155 -1.04 4.88 19.10
N LEU A 156 0.00 4.63 18.31
CA LEU A 156 0.87 5.66 17.75
C LEU A 156 0.27 6.35 16.51
N ALA A 157 -0.65 5.70 15.80
CA ALA A 157 -1.23 6.20 14.55
C ALA A 157 -1.74 7.65 14.56
N PRO A 158 -2.37 8.16 15.64
CA PRO A 158 -2.79 9.57 15.71
C PRO A 158 -1.61 10.56 15.74
N TYR A 159 -0.46 10.14 16.27
CA TYR A 159 0.75 10.96 16.38
C TYR A 159 1.65 10.86 15.15
N LEU A 160 1.44 9.84 14.33
CA LEU A 160 2.16 9.64 13.07
C LEU A 160 1.63 10.52 11.94
N ASN A 161 0.53 11.23 12.13
CA ASN A 161 -0.07 12.11 11.12
C ASN A 161 0.63 13.48 11.11
N PRO A 162 1.51 13.76 10.15
CA PRO A 162 2.15 15.06 10.05
C PRO A 162 1.15 15.97 9.37
N ARG A 163 0.90 17.14 9.97
CA ARG A 163 -0.16 18.07 9.54
C ARG A 163 -0.05 18.55 8.08
N ASN A 164 1.05 18.25 7.37
CA ASN A 164 1.32 18.73 6.02
C ASN A 164 2.04 17.65 5.17
N GLN A 165 1.50 17.38 3.96
CA GLN A 165 2.14 16.83 2.73
C GLN A 165 2.18 15.31 2.45
N CYS A 166 1.70 14.92 1.26
CA CYS A 166 1.81 13.63 0.55
C CYS A 166 2.69 12.53 1.19
N TRP A 167 2.07 11.48 1.74
CA TRP A 167 2.77 10.42 2.49
C TRP A 167 2.96 9.07 1.78
N GLN A 168 2.96 9.00 0.45
CA GLN A 168 3.14 7.72 -0.25
C GLN A 168 4.50 7.01 0.04
N HIS A 169 5.53 7.73 0.49
CA HIS A 169 6.86 7.14 0.70
C HIS A 169 7.13 6.53 2.09
N ARG A 170 6.48 6.98 3.18
CA ARG A 170 6.91 6.57 4.54
C ARG A 170 6.31 5.27 5.04
N VAL A 171 5.10 4.93 4.62
CA VAL A 171 4.38 3.75 5.14
C VAL A 171 4.86 2.47 4.48
N GLN A 172 5.24 2.56 3.20
CA GLN A 172 5.84 1.44 2.48
C GLN A 172 7.20 1.06 3.08
N LEU A 173 7.99 2.02 3.59
CA LEU A 173 9.22 1.75 4.32
C LEU A 173 9.00 1.03 5.66
N ILE A 174 7.94 1.35 6.42
CA ILE A 174 7.64 0.64 7.68
C ILE A 174 7.20 -0.79 7.42
N LEU A 175 6.38 -1.02 6.38
CA LEU A 175 5.94 -2.36 6.01
C LEU A 175 7.05 -3.20 5.35
N ILE A 176 7.96 -2.59 4.59
CA ILE A 176 9.15 -3.25 4.01
C ILE A 176 10.22 -3.50 5.08
N SER A 177 10.37 -2.63 6.09
CA SER A 177 11.36 -2.86 7.15
C SER A 177 11.01 -4.04 8.05
N LEU A 178 9.72 -4.39 8.17
CA LEU A 178 9.26 -5.62 8.83
C LEU A 178 9.52 -6.90 7.99
N ASP A 179 10.03 -6.77 6.75
CA ASP A 179 10.35 -7.88 5.85
C ASP A 179 11.85 -8.29 5.91
N ARG A 180 12.70 -7.50 6.60
CA ARG A 180 14.17 -7.70 6.66
C ARG A 180 14.77 -8.03 8.03
N THR A 181 13.96 -8.27 9.05
CA THR A 181 14.40 -8.79 10.36
C THR A 181 13.72 -10.11 10.65
#